data_AF-A0A965Z0W6-F1
#
_entry.id   AF-A0A965Z0W6-F1
#
_cell.length_a   1.000
_cell.length_b   1.000
_cell.length_c   1.000
_cell.angle_alpha   90.00
_cell.angle_beta   90.00
_cell.angle_gamma   90.00
#
_symmetry.space_group_name_H-M   'P 1'
#
loop_
_entity.id
_entity.type
_entity.pdbx_description
1 polymer ?
#
loop_
_entity_poly.entity_id
_entity_poly.type
_entity_poly.pdbx_seq_one_letter_code
_entity_poly.pdbx_strand_id
1 'polypeptide(L)'
;MQTTSKLLMVRPARFAFNEETAQNNYFQQPSGSESVAEKALEEFDTFVRLLRANDVDVTVVQDSPEPWTPDSIFPNNWFSSHLTGELVLYPMFAPNRRQERKREVLELLRRKMNHRKVVDLTPWEEEGEFLEGTGSMIFDRDRGVAYCCRSPRTSEKVLAEFCSRMNYDALLFDAVDAQGNAIYHTNVMMEVGTQVAVICLEAIRDEGEQRKVVSR
;
A
#
# COMPACT_ATOMS: atom_id res chain seq x y z
N MET A 1 13.32 -13.27 2.99
CA MET A 1 13.04 -12.60 4.28
C MET A 1 11.70 -11.92 4.12
N GLN A 2 10.70 -12.47 4.79
CA GLN A 2 9.31 -12.08 4.64
C GLN A 2 8.92 -10.82 5.44
N THR A 3 9.50 -10.65 6.63
CA THR A 3 9.17 -9.57 7.58
C THR A 3 10.35 -8.63 7.79
N THR A 4 10.10 -7.43 8.34
CA THR A 4 11.10 -6.39 8.58
C THR A 4 11.00 -5.84 9.99
N SER A 5 12.13 -5.46 10.58
CA SER A 5 12.19 -4.65 11.81
C SER A 5 12.41 -3.16 11.54
N LYS A 6 12.36 -2.73 10.27
CA LYS A 6 12.54 -1.34 9.84
C LYS A 6 11.30 -0.84 9.13
N LEU A 7 10.76 0.28 9.57
CA LEU A 7 9.56 0.91 9.02
C LEU A 7 9.82 2.39 8.70
N LEU A 8 9.28 2.83 7.56
CA LEU A 8 9.12 4.24 7.25
C LEU A 8 7.64 4.60 7.42
N MET A 9 7.36 5.61 8.24
CA MET A 9 6.00 6.12 8.46
C MET A 9 5.96 7.61 8.14
N VAL A 10 4.83 8.08 7.61
CA VAL A 10 4.60 9.50 7.32
C VAL A 10 3.65 10.03 8.38
N ARG A 11 4.12 10.97 9.21
CA ARG A 11 3.30 11.62 10.24
C ARG A 11 2.39 12.64 9.56
N PRO A 12 1.05 12.49 9.63
CA PRO A 12 0.12 13.30 8.85
C PRO A 12 0.13 14.77 9.29
N ALA A 13 0.05 15.68 8.32
CA ALA A 13 -0.12 17.11 8.60
C ALA A 13 -1.61 17.49 8.67
N ARG A 14 -2.44 16.85 7.84
CA ARG A 14 -3.90 17.04 7.79
C ARG A 14 -4.61 15.77 7.35
N PHE A 15 -4.81 14.83 8.27
CA PHE A 15 -5.63 13.65 8.02
C PHE A 15 -7.11 14.03 7.98
N ALA A 16 -7.81 13.65 6.91
CA ALA A 16 -9.21 13.99 6.69
C ALA A 16 -9.87 13.01 5.70
N PHE A 17 -11.18 13.15 5.52
CA PHE A 17 -11.90 12.48 4.44
C PHE A 17 -11.39 12.94 3.06
N ASN A 18 -11.21 12.01 2.13
CA ASN A 18 -10.74 12.28 0.78
C ASN A 18 -11.81 11.94 -0.25
N GLU A 19 -12.43 12.98 -0.82
CA GLU A 19 -13.48 12.84 -1.82
C GLU A 19 -13.03 12.10 -3.09
N GLU A 20 -11.76 12.26 -3.50
CA GLU A 20 -11.24 11.61 -4.72
C GLU A 20 -11.09 10.10 -4.54
N THR A 21 -10.74 9.63 -3.34
CA THR A 21 -10.62 8.19 -3.07
C THR A 21 -11.92 7.54 -2.65
N ALA A 22 -12.84 8.30 -2.06
CA ALA A 22 -14.12 7.79 -1.58
C ALA A 22 -14.99 7.20 -2.71
N GLN A 23 -14.77 7.58 -3.96
CA GLN A 23 -15.50 7.04 -5.13
C GLN A 23 -15.34 5.53 -5.30
N ASN A 24 -14.23 4.96 -4.85
CA ASN A 24 -13.92 3.53 -4.94
C ASN A 24 -13.25 2.98 -3.68
N ASN A 25 -13.33 3.71 -2.55
CA ASN A 25 -12.95 3.25 -1.22
C ASN A 25 -14.18 3.30 -0.30
N TYR A 26 -14.98 2.23 -0.31
CA TYR A 26 -16.22 2.13 0.44
C TYR A 26 -16.04 2.09 1.98
N PHE A 27 -14.79 2.01 2.46
CA PHE A 27 -14.45 2.11 3.88
C PHE A 27 -14.33 3.56 4.36
N GLN A 28 -14.14 4.53 3.47
CA GLN A 28 -14.12 5.94 3.85
C GLN A 28 -15.54 6.45 4.06
N GLN A 29 -15.78 7.04 5.22
CA GLN A 29 -17.02 7.70 5.56
C GLN A 29 -16.72 9.14 5.98
N PRO A 30 -17.51 10.13 5.52
CA PRO A 30 -17.37 11.50 5.99
C PRO A 30 -17.58 11.54 7.51
N SER A 31 -16.58 12.02 8.24
CA SER A 31 -16.77 12.32 9.65
C SER A 31 -17.27 13.75 9.80
N GLY A 32 -18.34 13.97 10.58
CA GLY A 32 -18.75 15.32 10.99
C GLY A 32 -17.94 15.87 12.18
N SER A 33 -16.85 15.20 12.57
CA SER A 33 -16.07 15.53 13.77
C SER A 33 -14.88 16.41 13.44
N GLU A 34 -14.83 17.61 14.02
CA GLU A 34 -13.71 18.56 13.87
C GLU A 34 -12.37 18.02 14.43
N SER A 35 -12.41 16.97 15.26
CA SER A 35 -11.22 16.42 15.95
C SER A 35 -10.49 15.27 15.23
N VAL A 36 -10.90 14.87 14.01
CA VAL A 36 -10.33 13.67 13.35
C VAL A 36 -8.83 13.80 13.08
N ALA A 37 -8.37 14.97 12.65
CA ALA A 37 -6.94 15.19 12.41
C ALA A 37 -6.11 15.08 13.70
N GLU A 38 -6.62 15.62 14.81
CA GLU A 38 -5.94 15.58 16.12
C GLU A 38 -5.87 14.15 16.66
N LYS A 39 -6.97 13.39 16.57
CA LYS A 39 -7.01 11.99 17.01
C LYS A 39 -6.10 11.11 16.17
N ALA A 40 -6.12 11.25 14.85
CA ALA A 40 -5.23 10.50 13.97
C ALA A 40 -3.75 10.79 14.27
N LEU A 41 -3.42 12.02 14.66
CA LEU A 41 -2.08 12.40 15.07
C LEU A 41 -1.67 11.73 16.39
N GLU A 42 -2.58 11.73 17.38
CA GLU A 42 -2.35 11.07 18.68
C GLU A 42 -2.20 9.54 18.53
N GLU A 43 -3.04 8.92 17.70
CA GLU A 43 -2.98 7.50 17.38
C GLU A 43 -1.67 7.15 16.66
N PHE A 44 -1.26 7.97 15.68
CA PHE A 44 0.01 7.81 14.99
C PHE A 44 1.20 7.86 15.94
N ASP A 45 1.28 8.90 16.78
CA ASP A 45 2.39 9.08 17.72
C ASP A 45 2.43 7.97 18.79
N THR A 46 1.26 7.47 19.18
CA THR A 46 1.14 6.32 20.08
C THR A 46 1.63 5.04 19.41
N PHE A 47 1.27 4.80 18.15
CA PHE A 47 1.74 3.63 17.42
C PHE A 47 3.25 3.64 17.19
N VAL A 48 3.82 4.80 16.83
CA VAL A 48 5.29 4.98 16.71
C VAL A 48 6.00 4.68 18.03
N ARG A 49 5.47 5.16 19.17
CA ARG A 49 6.04 4.86 20.49
C ARG A 49 5.98 3.37 20.79
N LEU A 50 4.86 2.71 20.51
CA LEU A 50 4.68 1.28 20.73
C LEU A 50 5.67 0.45 19.89
N LEU A 51 5.81 0.75 18.61
CA LEU A 51 6.75 0.07 17.71
C LEU A 51 8.20 0.21 18.21
N ARG A 52 8.63 1.42 18.56
CA ARG A 52 9.99 1.67 19.07
C ARG A 52 10.24 0.99 20.42
N ALA A 53 9.23 0.91 21.29
CA ALA A 53 9.32 0.20 22.56
C ALA A 53 9.45 -1.33 22.38
N ASN A 54 9.13 -1.84 21.20
CA ASN A 54 9.30 -3.25 20.80
C ASN A 54 10.43 -3.42 19.78
N ASP A 55 11.47 -2.59 19.86
CA ASP A 55 12.71 -2.67 19.08
C ASP A 55 12.56 -2.57 17.55
N VAL A 56 11.45 -1.98 17.07
CA VAL A 56 11.29 -1.64 15.65
C VAL A 56 11.97 -0.31 15.35
N ASP A 57 12.83 -0.29 14.34
CA ASP A 57 13.49 0.91 13.82
C ASP A 57 12.50 1.70 12.95
N VAL A 58 11.88 2.72 13.58
CA VAL A 58 10.86 3.56 12.93
C VAL A 58 11.46 4.89 12.49
N THR A 59 11.59 5.07 11.18
CA THR A 59 11.90 6.35 10.53
C THR A 59 10.61 7.12 10.25
N VAL A 60 10.44 8.27 10.90
CA VAL A 60 9.27 9.14 10.71
C VAL A 60 9.63 10.28 9.77
N VAL A 61 8.87 10.42 8.68
CA VAL A 61 8.87 11.57 7.79
C VAL A 61 7.71 12.49 8.18
N GLN A 62 7.96 13.79 8.23
CA GLN A 62 6.90 14.77 8.51
C GLN A 62 6.17 15.12 7.22
N ASP A 63 4.84 15.03 7.25
CA ASP A 63 4.03 15.54 6.17
C ASP A 63 3.95 17.08 6.17
N SER A 64 3.38 17.68 5.12
CA SER A 64 3.21 19.13 4.97
C SER A 64 1.75 19.47 4.71
N PRO A 65 1.22 20.60 5.23
CA PRO A 65 -0.18 20.99 4.97
C PRO A 65 -0.53 21.20 3.50
N GLU A 66 0.50 21.51 2.69
CA GLU A 66 0.41 21.69 1.25
C GLU A 66 1.40 20.74 0.55
N PRO A 67 1.02 20.12 -0.58
CA PRO A 67 -0.32 20.12 -1.17
C PRO A 67 -1.36 19.33 -0.35
N TRP A 68 -2.65 19.57 -0.58
CA TRP A 68 -3.75 18.84 0.08
C TRP A 68 -3.71 17.33 -0.24
N THR A 69 -3.13 16.55 0.67
CA THR A 69 -2.89 15.10 0.54
C THR A 69 -3.30 14.37 1.82
N PRO A 70 -4.60 14.26 2.12
CA PRO A 70 -5.08 13.73 3.40
C PRO A 70 -4.73 12.25 3.66
N ASP A 71 -4.41 11.49 2.60
CA ASP A 71 -4.00 10.08 2.67
C ASP A 71 -2.47 9.87 2.70
N SER A 72 -1.67 10.93 2.81
CA SER A 72 -0.19 10.88 2.81
C SER A 72 0.41 9.98 3.89
N ILE A 73 -0.35 9.71 4.95
CA ILE A 73 -0.04 8.77 6.04
C ILE A 73 0.13 7.32 5.54
N PHE A 74 -0.34 6.99 4.33
CA PHE A 74 -0.24 5.68 3.69
C PHE A 74 0.80 5.66 2.55
N PRO A 75 2.11 5.79 2.86
CA PRO A 75 3.18 5.83 1.86
C PRO A 75 3.31 4.52 1.06
N ASN A 76 2.78 3.43 1.62
CA ASN A 76 2.86 2.06 1.12
C ASN A 76 2.17 1.89 -0.24
N ASN A 77 1.34 2.85 -0.65
CA ASN A 77 0.65 2.85 -1.93
C ASN A 77 1.47 3.41 -3.08
N TRP A 78 2.32 4.41 -2.85
CA TRP A 78 3.06 5.06 -3.94
C TRP A 78 4.50 4.53 -4.10
N PHE A 79 5.06 3.83 -3.11
CA PHE A 79 6.32 3.09 -3.28
C PHE A 79 6.40 1.79 -2.48
N SER A 80 7.36 0.95 -2.87
CA SER A 80 7.86 -0.17 -2.05
C SER A 80 9.38 -0.26 -2.13
N SER A 81 9.98 -0.82 -1.10
CA SER A 81 11.43 -1.00 -1.00
C SER A 81 11.76 -2.47 -0.83
N HIS A 82 12.82 -2.93 -1.51
CA HIS A 82 13.18 -4.34 -1.61
C HIS A 82 14.62 -4.57 -1.14
N LEU A 83 14.86 -5.74 -0.54
CA LEU A 83 16.16 -6.12 0.02
C LEU A 83 17.28 -6.20 -1.02
N THR A 84 16.91 -6.43 -2.29
CA THR A 84 17.79 -6.46 -3.46
C THR A 84 18.23 -5.05 -3.93
N GLY A 85 17.76 -4.00 -3.25
CA GLY A 85 18.16 -2.62 -3.43
C GLY A 85 17.25 -1.80 -4.36
N GLU A 86 16.14 -2.38 -4.82
CA GLU A 86 15.13 -1.72 -5.63
C GLU A 86 14.21 -0.83 -4.78
N LEU A 87 13.87 0.32 -5.33
CA LEU A 87 12.80 1.22 -4.92
C LEU A 87 11.81 1.29 -6.08
N VAL A 88 10.61 0.75 -5.88
CA VAL A 88 9.57 0.76 -6.91
C VAL A 88 8.65 1.94 -6.66
N LEU A 89 8.37 2.73 -7.70
CA LEU A 89 7.39 3.82 -7.66
C LEU A 89 6.15 3.40 -8.45
N TYR A 90 4.99 3.74 -7.90
CA TYR A 90 3.73 3.16 -8.33
C TYR A 90 2.76 4.20 -8.90
N PRO A 91 1.99 3.85 -9.94
CA PRO A 91 0.94 4.70 -10.48
C PRO A 91 -0.29 4.70 -9.54
N MET A 92 -0.72 5.89 -9.14
CA MET A 92 -1.81 6.11 -8.17
C MET A 92 -3.11 6.53 -8.88
N PHE A 93 -4.24 5.93 -8.50
CA PHE A 93 -5.53 6.19 -9.13
C PHE A 93 -5.95 7.65 -8.96
N ALA A 94 -6.06 8.08 -7.71
CA ALA A 94 -6.54 9.42 -7.36
C ALA A 94 -5.46 10.49 -7.66
N PRO A 95 -5.78 11.54 -8.45
CA PRO A 95 -4.84 12.61 -8.77
C PRO A 95 -4.20 13.28 -7.56
N ASN A 96 -4.95 13.55 -6.48
CA ASN A 96 -4.37 14.17 -5.30
C ASN A 96 -3.31 13.29 -4.62
N ARG A 97 -3.50 11.97 -4.61
CA ARG A 97 -2.54 11.02 -4.04
C ARG A 97 -1.22 10.95 -4.80
N ARG A 98 -1.20 11.33 -6.09
CA ARG A 98 0.05 11.45 -6.87
C ARG A 98 1.00 12.50 -6.30
N GLN A 99 0.45 13.51 -5.62
CA GLN A 99 1.21 14.59 -4.98
C GLN A 99 1.82 14.17 -3.63
N GLU A 100 1.51 12.97 -3.12
CA GLU A 100 2.14 12.40 -1.93
C GLU A 100 3.60 11.99 -2.18
N ARG A 101 4.02 11.91 -3.45
CA ARG A 101 5.39 11.54 -3.83
C ARG A 101 6.36 12.67 -3.50
N LYS A 102 7.02 12.55 -2.35
CA LYS A 102 7.95 13.56 -1.85
C LYS A 102 9.40 13.26 -2.24
N ARG A 103 10.06 14.25 -2.85
CA ARG A 103 11.49 14.16 -3.22
C ARG A 103 12.38 13.82 -2.03
N GLU A 104 12.11 14.40 -0.87
CA GLU A 104 12.87 14.14 0.36
C GLU A 104 12.79 12.68 0.83
N VAL A 105 11.64 12.03 0.65
CA VAL A 105 11.46 10.59 0.96
C VAL A 105 12.27 9.74 -0.01
N LEU A 106 12.24 10.08 -1.31
CA LEU A 106 13.05 9.40 -2.31
C LEU A 106 14.55 9.55 -2.02
N GLU A 107 15.01 10.75 -1.65
CA GLU A 107 16.41 10.99 -1.30
C GLU A 107 16.83 10.22 -0.05
N LEU A 108 15.98 10.20 0.98
CA LEU A 108 16.17 9.39 2.19
C LEU A 108 16.34 7.90 1.84
N LEU A 109 15.40 7.32 1.09
CA LEU A 109 15.40 5.91 0.72
C LEU A 109 16.62 5.55 -0.14
N ARG A 110 16.93 6.37 -1.14
CA ARG A 110 18.02 6.10 -2.08
C ARG A 110 19.41 6.31 -1.48
N ARG A 111 19.60 7.40 -0.74
CA ARG A 111 20.94 7.81 -0.26
C ARG A 111 21.26 7.27 1.12
N LYS A 112 20.29 7.25 2.04
CA LYS A 112 20.51 6.83 3.43
C LYS A 112 20.13 5.37 3.68
N MET A 113 19.14 4.84 2.95
CA MET A 113 18.67 3.45 3.10
C MET A 113 19.12 2.53 1.95
N ASN A 114 19.96 3.02 1.05
CA ASN A 114 20.65 2.25 0.01
C ASN A 114 19.75 1.59 -1.06
N HIS A 115 18.51 2.06 -1.26
CA HIS A 115 17.65 1.61 -2.37
C HIS A 115 17.98 2.35 -3.67
N ARG A 116 19.11 2.02 -4.29
CA ARG A 116 19.68 2.81 -5.39
C ARG A 116 19.03 2.55 -6.75
N LYS A 117 18.42 1.37 -6.95
CA LYS A 117 17.82 0.97 -8.23
C LYS A 117 16.36 1.41 -8.25
N VAL A 118 16.02 2.40 -9.07
CA VAL A 118 14.63 2.85 -9.16
C VAL A 118 13.92 2.09 -10.28
N VAL A 119 12.80 1.46 -9.95
CA VAL A 119 11.85 0.92 -10.92
C VAL A 119 10.66 1.85 -10.93
N ASP A 120 10.56 2.67 -11.97
CA ASP A 120 9.51 3.68 -12.06
C ASP A 120 8.35 3.18 -12.93
N LEU A 121 7.19 2.96 -12.30
CA LEU A 121 5.94 2.56 -12.96
C LEU A 121 4.94 3.72 -13.01
N THR A 122 5.27 4.92 -12.53
CA THR A 122 4.34 6.06 -12.56
C THR A 122 3.90 6.50 -13.96
N PRO A 123 4.67 6.29 -15.06
CA PRO A 123 4.20 6.67 -16.40
C PRO A 123 2.87 6.03 -16.83
N TRP A 124 2.51 4.86 -16.26
CA TRP A 124 1.21 4.23 -16.52
C TRP A 124 0.00 5.07 -16.10
N GLU A 125 0.19 6.08 -15.24
CA GLU A 125 -0.86 7.06 -14.91
C GLU A 125 -1.37 7.82 -16.14
N GLU A 126 -0.53 8.01 -17.16
CA GLU A 126 -0.88 8.66 -18.43
C GLU A 126 -1.79 7.76 -19.29
N GLU A 127 -1.73 6.44 -19.08
CA GLU A 127 -2.56 5.44 -19.75
C GLU A 127 -3.82 5.06 -18.95
N GLY A 128 -4.01 5.66 -17.77
CA GLY A 128 -5.13 5.34 -16.89
C GLY A 128 -5.02 3.97 -16.22
N GLU A 129 -3.80 3.44 -16.09
CA GLU A 129 -3.51 2.13 -15.50
C GLU A 129 -2.80 2.33 -14.14
N PHE A 130 -3.29 1.67 -13.08
CA PHE A 130 -2.88 1.95 -11.70
C PHE A 130 -2.49 0.70 -10.93
N LEU A 131 -1.56 0.81 -10.00
CA LEU A 131 -1.10 -0.29 -9.15
C LEU A 131 -0.60 0.31 -7.85
N GLU A 132 -1.46 0.43 -6.85
CA GLU A 132 -1.19 1.16 -5.59
C GLU A 132 -0.36 0.34 -4.59
N GLY A 133 0.81 -0.08 -5.05
CA GLY A 133 1.89 -0.64 -4.25
C GLY A 133 1.48 -1.81 -3.38
N THR A 134 1.90 -1.77 -2.13
CA THR A 134 1.59 -2.83 -1.15
C THR A 134 0.16 -2.76 -0.60
N GLY A 135 -0.63 -1.76 -1.01
CA GLY A 135 -2.08 -1.82 -0.87
C GLY A 135 -2.67 -2.85 -1.82
N SER A 136 -2.27 -2.77 -3.09
CA SER A 136 -2.74 -3.67 -4.16
C SER A 136 -2.03 -5.02 -4.21
N MET A 137 -0.88 -5.17 -3.56
CA MET A 137 -0.05 -6.37 -3.64
C MET A 137 0.41 -6.84 -2.26
N ILE A 138 0.11 -8.09 -1.93
CA ILE A 138 0.69 -8.79 -0.78
C ILE A 138 1.76 -9.77 -1.29
N PHE A 139 3.00 -9.55 -0.86
CA PHE A 139 4.13 -10.37 -1.30
C PHE A 139 4.34 -11.56 -0.37
N ASP A 140 4.31 -12.78 -0.91
CA ASP A 140 5.09 -13.89 -0.38
C ASP A 140 6.47 -13.82 -1.03
N ARG A 141 7.42 -13.26 -0.28
CA ARG A 141 8.79 -13.00 -0.73
C ARG A 141 9.62 -14.27 -0.81
N ASP A 142 9.28 -15.27 0.00
CA ASP A 142 10.04 -16.51 0.04
C ASP A 142 9.64 -17.43 -1.13
N ARG A 143 8.38 -17.35 -1.60
CA ARG A 143 7.90 -18.04 -2.81
C ARG A 143 7.96 -17.20 -4.08
N GLY A 144 8.20 -15.89 -3.97
CA GLY A 144 8.17 -14.97 -5.11
C GLY A 144 6.77 -14.82 -5.70
N VAL A 145 5.73 -14.74 -4.86
CA VAL A 145 4.33 -14.56 -5.30
C VAL A 145 3.80 -13.21 -4.86
N ALA A 146 3.12 -12.49 -5.76
CA ALA A 146 2.35 -11.29 -5.46
C ALA A 146 0.85 -11.63 -5.53
N TYR A 147 0.19 -11.68 -4.37
CA TYR A 147 -1.25 -11.86 -4.25
C TYR A 147 -1.93 -10.50 -4.48
N CYS A 148 -2.88 -10.45 -5.41
CA CYS A 148 -3.50 -9.22 -5.87
C CYS A 148 -5.00 -9.43 -6.09
N CYS A 149 -5.83 -8.71 -5.36
CA CYS A 149 -7.25 -8.59 -5.67
C CYS A 149 -7.45 -7.58 -6.80
N ARG A 150 -8.31 -7.92 -7.78
CA ARG A 150 -8.64 -7.02 -8.89
C ARG A 150 -9.47 -5.84 -8.40
N SER A 151 -9.08 -4.64 -8.82
CA SER A 151 -9.80 -3.41 -8.51
C SER A 151 -9.38 -2.30 -9.47
N PRO A 152 -10.05 -1.13 -9.47
CA PRO A 152 -9.58 0.05 -10.21
C PRO A 152 -8.16 0.52 -9.83
N ARG A 153 -7.59 0.02 -8.73
CA ARG A 153 -6.25 0.34 -8.21
C ARG A 153 -5.23 -0.79 -8.45
N THR A 154 -5.62 -1.84 -9.19
CA THR A 154 -4.80 -3.02 -9.47
C THR A 154 -4.92 -3.42 -10.93
N SER A 155 -4.14 -2.78 -11.79
CA SER A 155 -4.02 -3.08 -13.21
C SER A 155 -3.19 -4.33 -13.43
N GLU A 156 -3.74 -5.29 -14.18
CA GLU A 156 -3.02 -6.50 -14.59
C GLU A 156 -1.83 -6.18 -15.50
N LYS A 157 -1.89 -5.09 -16.30
CA LYS A 157 -0.77 -4.69 -17.18
C LYS A 157 0.42 -4.20 -16.38
N VAL A 158 0.16 -3.27 -15.44
CA VAL A 158 1.21 -2.72 -14.56
C VAL A 158 1.76 -3.82 -13.65
N LEU A 159 0.88 -4.72 -13.16
CA LEU A 159 1.28 -5.88 -12.38
C LEU A 159 2.19 -6.83 -13.16
N ALA A 160 1.89 -7.10 -14.43
CA ALA A 160 2.72 -7.94 -15.29
C ALA A 160 4.12 -7.32 -15.49
N GLU A 161 4.20 -6.00 -15.68
CA GLU A 161 5.49 -5.32 -15.75
C GLU A 161 6.25 -5.37 -14.42
N PHE A 162 5.57 -5.12 -13.30
CA PHE A 162 6.16 -5.27 -11.97
C PHE A 162 6.74 -6.68 -11.79
N CYS A 163 5.95 -7.72 -12.08
CA CYS A 163 6.34 -9.12 -11.94
C CYS A 163 7.56 -9.46 -12.79
N SER A 164 7.60 -8.99 -14.05
CA SER A 164 8.73 -9.16 -14.96
C SER A 164 10.01 -8.49 -14.43
N ARG A 165 9.91 -7.24 -13.94
CA ARG A 165 11.07 -6.49 -13.44
C ARG A 165 11.56 -6.95 -12.07
N MET A 166 10.66 -7.45 -11.22
CA MET A 166 10.91 -7.78 -9.82
C MET A 166 11.00 -9.28 -9.56
N ASN A 167 10.83 -10.12 -10.58
CA ASN A 167 10.87 -11.57 -10.51
C ASN A 167 9.84 -12.15 -9.51
N TYR A 168 8.58 -11.79 -9.71
CA TYR A 168 7.43 -12.35 -8.99
C TYR A 168 6.46 -13.04 -9.96
N ASP A 169 5.76 -14.05 -9.47
CA ASP A 169 4.53 -14.59 -10.07
C ASP A 169 3.32 -13.82 -9.52
N ALA A 170 2.44 -13.33 -10.39
CA ALA A 170 1.16 -12.78 -9.97
C ALA A 170 0.14 -13.88 -9.64
N LEU A 171 -0.56 -13.75 -8.52
CA LEU A 171 -1.78 -14.50 -8.22
C LEU A 171 -2.94 -13.51 -8.09
N LEU A 172 -3.72 -13.42 -9.17
CA LEU A 172 -4.89 -12.56 -9.26
C LEU A 172 -6.16 -13.30 -8.83
N PHE A 173 -7.03 -12.59 -8.11
CA PHE A 173 -8.34 -13.07 -7.71
C PHE A 173 -9.33 -11.89 -7.56
N ASP A 174 -10.62 -12.19 -7.51
CA ASP A 174 -11.69 -11.24 -7.25
C ASP A 174 -12.16 -11.35 -5.80
N ALA A 175 -12.36 -10.21 -5.14
CA ALA A 175 -12.83 -10.14 -3.77
C ALA A 175 -13.84 -9.00 -3.58
N VAL A 176 -14.85 -9.23 -2.74
CA VAL A 176 -15.91 -8.28 -2.43
C VAL A 176 -16.18 -8.20 -0.93
N ASP A 177 -16.71 -7.06 -0.49
CA ASP A 177 -17.20 -6.88 0.88
C ASP A 177 -18.56 -7.61 1.11
N ALA A 178 -19.14 -7.41 2.28
CA ALA A 178 -20.43 -8.00 2.64
C ALA A 178 -21.61 -7.43 1.83
N GLN A 179 -21.46 -6.25 1.21
CA GLN A 179 -22.45 -5.62 0.34
C GLN A 179 -22.25 -5.97 -1.14
N GLY A 180 -21.19 -6.71 -1.47
CA GLY A 180 -20.85 -7.07 -2.85
C GLY A 180 -20.02 -6.03 -3.58
N ASN A 181 -19.51 -4.99 -2.90
CA ASN A 181 -18.61 -4.03 -3.53
C ASN A 181 -17.20 -4.62 -3.63
N ALA A 182 -16.49 -4.32 -4.72
CA ALA A 182 -15.12 -4.80 -4.90
C ALA A 182 -14.19 -4.30 -3.78
N ILE A 183 -13.35 -5.20 -3.27
CA ILE A 183 -12.26 -4.86 -2.35
C ILE A 183 -11.19 -4.09 -3.14
N TYR A 184 -10.92 -2.85 -2.74
CA TYR A 184 -10.07 -1.95 -3.51
C TYR A 184 -8.57 -2.21 -3.34
N HIS A 185 -8.14 -2.72 -2.19
CA HIS A 185 -6.76 -3.05 -1.86
C HIS A 185 -6.70 -4.43 -1.20
N THR A 186 -5.73 -5.25 -1.59
CA THR A 186 -5.57 -6.61 -1.09
C THR A 186 -5.22 -6.65 0.40
N ASN A 187 -4.45 -5.65 0.87
CA ASN A 187 -3.99 -5.58 2.26
C ASN A 187 -5.11 -5.32 3.29
N VAL A 188 -6.33 -4.97 2.86
CA VAL A 188 -7.48 -4.81 3.78
C VAL A 188 -8.11 -6.16 4.14
N MET A 189 -7.78 -7.23 3.40
CA MET A 189 -8.36 -8.55 3.60
C MET A 189 -7.32 -9.66 3.77
N MET A 190 -6.03 -9.38 3.54
CA MET A 190 -4.98 -10.38 3.53
C MET A 190 -3.62 -9.82 3.97
N GLU A 191 -2.85 -10.63 4.70
CA GLU A 191 -1.42 -10.42 4.95
C GLU A 191 -0.67 -11.76 5.02
N VAL A 192 0.58 -11.77 4.56
CA VAL A 192 1.50 -12.92 4.64
C VAL A 192 2.69 -12.54 5.53
N GLY A 193 2.83 -13.23 6.65
CA GLY A 193 3.98 -13.17 7.55
C GLY A 193 4.91 -14.38 7.42
N THR A 194 5.97 -14.43 8.23
CA THR A 194 6.96 -15.51 8.16
C THR A 194 6.40 -16.89 8.54
N GLN A 195 5.44 -16.94 9.45
CA GLN A 195 4.89 -18.20 9.98
C GLN A 195 3.36 -18.27 9.93
N VAL A 196 2.71 -17.16 9.60
CA VAL A 196 1.26 -17.02 9.59
C VAL A 196 0.84 -16.21 8.39
N ALA A 197 -0.26 -16.62 7.77
CA ALA A 197 -1.01 -15.80 6.83
C ALA A 197 -2.39 -15.54 7.43
N VAL A 198 -2.87 -14.31 7.29
CA VAL A 198 -4.22 -13.91 7.69
C VAL A 198 -4.97 -13.59 6.40
N ILE A 199 -6.15 -14.17 6.21
CA ILE A 199 -6.95 -13.94 5.02
C ILE A 199 -8.45 -14.06 5.34
N CYS A 200 -9.23 -13.10 4.83
CA CYS A 200 -10.69 -13.20 4.81
C CYS A 200 -11.13 -13.97 3.55
N LEU A 201 -11.19 -15.30 3.63
CA LEU A 201 -11.58 -16.13 2.48
C LEU A 201 -13.02 -15.89 2.03
N GLU A 202 -13.91 -15.48 2.93
CA GLU A 202 -15.32 -15.18 2.63
C GLU A 202 -15.49 -14.00 1.65
N ALA A 203 -14.47 -13.13 1.54
CA ALA A 203 -14.46 -12.04 0.58
C ALA A 203 -14.28 -12.53 -0.86
N ILE A 204 -13.63 -13.69 -1.07
CA ILE A 204 -13.42 -14.29 -2.38
C ILE A 204 -14.62 -15.19 -2.68
N ARG A 205 -15.53 -14.79 -3.57
CA ARG A 205 -16.79 -15.55 -3.78
C ARG A 205 -16.60 -16.80 -4.64
N ASP A 206 -15.62 -16.78 -5.53
CA ASP A 206 -15.33 -17.93 -6.39
C ASP A 206 -14.51 -18.99 -5.63
N GLU A 207 -15.08 -20.19 -5.46
CA GLU A 207 -14.42 -21.30 -4.77
C GLU A 207 -13.16 -21.80 -5.50
N GLY A 208 -13.07 -21.59 -6.80
CA GLY A 208 -11.88 -21.92 -7.60
C GLY A 208 -10.72 -21.00 -7.25
N GLU A 209 -10.97 -19.69 -7.21
CA GLU A 209 -9.99 -18.68 -6.80
C GLU A 209 -9.60 -18.82 -5.33
N GLN A 210 -10.55 -19.08 -4.42
CA GLN A 210 -10.25 -19.40 -3.02
C GLN A 210 -9.25 -20.55 -2.91
N ARG A 211 -9.51 -21.65 -3.62
CA ARG A 211 -8.60 -22.81 -3.64
C ARG A 211 -7.23 -22.48 -4.20
N LYS A 212 -7.14 -21.65 -5.24
CA LYS A 212 -5.86 -21.18 -5.80
C LYS A 212 -5.07 -20.36 -4.78
N VAL A 213 -5.73 -19.43 -4.08
CA VAL A 213 -5.08 -18.58 -3.08
C VAL A 213 -4.53 -19.41 -1.91
N VAL A 214 -5.27 -20.42 -1.45
CA VAL A 214 -4.88 -21.27 -0.30
C VAL A 214 -3.82 -22.32 -0.66
N SER A 215 -3.74 -22.74 -1.93
CA SER A 215 -2.86 -23.85 -2.36
C SER A 215 -1.45 -23.44 -2.77
N ARG A 216 -1.17 -22.14 -2.91
CA ARG A 216 0.13 -21.59 -3.28
C ARG A 216 0.99 -21.32 -2.04
#